data_AF-A0A401FZ44-F1
#
_entry.id   AF-A0A401FZ44-F1
#
_cell.length_a   1.000
_cell.length_b   1.000
_cell.length_c   1.000
_cell.angle_alpha   90.00
_cell.angle_beta   90.00
_cell.angle_gamma   90.00
#
_symmetry.space_group_name_H-M   'P 1'
#
loop_
_entity.id
_entity.type
_entity.pdbx_description
1 polymer ?
#
loop_
_entity_poly.entity_id
_entity_poly.type
_entity_poly.pdbx_seq_one_letter_code
_entity_poly.pdbx_strand_id
1 'polypeptide(L)'
;MKHTSIKAVLFDFDGTLTRPGAIKFPIIKERLGCPSDRPVLEFIREMPDPEDRRSAHAALEQFEADAAIASRPNAGAVEIITYLRSKGVRLGILTRNLEASVARALENFNGVSAADFELILSREAPIAPKPSPAGVLLAAQELGVEAGELMVVGDFGFDIEAGNQAGATTVFLTNGTDDQPPPPDADYRISDLSQLRDIVRLGLPLPAGKFPNDLLRKFLDGFEFKDPSVIVNPGIGEDTAAVSVRDEEVIVLKSDPITFATDAIGQYAVLINANDIATAGATPRWLLTTLLFPCGTTPAEAFQVMNDLEQVCRRWHITLCGGHTEITDAVTRTVVSGMLTGVVPRDGLIDKRNMRPGDKILMTKGVAVEGTTIIAREFGERLASLGMAESEIAHCRQLLSQISILDEARIAAQSGAVSAMHDVTEGGLASAFRELGVAGGHRLRVHMENIPVFPQTRTMCELLELHPLGLIGSGSLLICCREAHCKQLIADIFRAGVQVTYIGEVLEAGEGIEALREGQPAEWPEFEVDEIARLFGTDAEGCP
;
A
#
# COMPACT_ATOMS: atom_id res chain seq x y z
N MET A 1 -14.74 -20.57 -7.37
CA MET A 1 -13.92 -19.87 -6.36
C MET A 1 -14.57 -18.51 -6.16
N LYS A 2 -14.80 -18.06 -4.92
CA LYS A 2 -15.24 -16.68 -4.69
C LYS A 2 -14.18 -15.76 -5.33
N HIS A 3 -14.61 -14.78 -6.12
CA HIS A 3 -13.67 -13.85 -6.73
C HIS A 3 -12.97 -13.09 -5.60
N THR A 4 -11.66 -12.94 -5.70
CA THR A 4 -10.89 -12.18 -4.71
C THR A 4 -11.12 -10.68 -4.82
N SER A 5 -11.76 -10.19 -5.88
CA SER A 5 -12.03 -8.76 -6.12
C SER A 5 -13.36 -8.32 -5.51
N ILE A 6 -13.40 -7.14 -4.88
CA ILE A 6 -14.60 -6.51 -4.34
C ILE A 6 -14.85 -5.19 -5.07
N LYS A 7 -15.99 -5.10 -5.76
CA LYS A 7 -16.43 -3.90 -6.49
C LYS A 7 -17.65 -3.23 -5.87
N ALA A 8 -18.40 -3.95 -5.04
CA ALA A 8 -19.57 -3.42 -4.35
C ALA A 8 -19.69 -3.95 -2.92
N VAL A 9 -20.26 -3.13 -2.03
CA VAL A 9 -20.64 -3.54 -0.67
C VAL A 9 -22.14 -3.29 -0.48
N LEU A 10 -22.85 -4.32 -0.04
CA LEU A 10 -24.26 -4.32 0.27
C LEU A 10 -24.46 -4.44 1.78
N PHE A 11 -24.91 -3.36 2.41
CA PHE A 11 -25.12 -3.30 3.85
C PHE A 11 -26.55 -3.68 4.21
N ASP A 12 -26.73 -4.43 5.30
CA ASP A 12 -27.95 -4.31 6.09
C ASP A 12 -27.99 -2.93 6.79
N PHE A 13 -29.18 -2.51 7.23
CA PHE A 13 -29.38 -1.20 7.82
C PHE A 13 -29.45 -1.19 9.36
N ASP A 14 -30.34 -1.98 9.95
CA ASP A 14 -30.65 -1.93 11.38
C ASP A 14 -29.76 -2.87 12.17
N GLY A 15 -28.94 -2.33 13.08
CA GLY A 15 -27.93 -3.13 13.78
C GLY A 15 -26.62 -3.25 13.00
N THR A 16 -26.63 -2.91 11.70
CA THR A 16 -25.44 -2.79 10.87
C THR A 16 -25.01 -1.33 10.68
N LEU A 17 -25.65 -0.55 9.82
CA LEU A 17 -25.31 0.88 9.64
C LEU A 17 -25.79 1.77 10.80
N THR A 18 -26.88 1.39 11.45
CA THR A 18 -27.38 2.04 12.67
C THR A 18 -27.09 1.17 13.89
N ARG A 19 -26.89 1.80 15.06
CA ARG A 19 -26.65 1.04 16.31
C ARG A 19 -27.82 0.11 16.62
N PRO A 20 -27.55 -1.12 17.12
CA PRO A 20 -28.60 -2.01 17.58
C PRO A 20 -29.53 -1.37 18.63
N GLY A 21 -30.79 -1.78 18.63
CA GLY A 21 -31.75 -1.45 19.70
C GLY A 21 -32.59 -0.18 19.50
N ALA A 22 -32.44 0.53 18.37
CA ALA A 22 -33.38 1.59 17.99
C ALA A 22 -34.79 1.02 17.74
N ILE A 23 -34.87 -0.08 16.98
CA ILE A 23 -36.09 -0.87 16.82
C ILE A 23 -36.19 -1.90 17.95
N LYS A 24 -37.21 -1.77 18.81
CA LYS A 24 -37.44 -2.68 19.93
C LYS A 24 -38.38 -3.83 19.53
N PHE A 25 -37.82 -4.82 18.83
CA PHE A 25 -38.58 -5.98 18.35
C PHE A 25 -39.46 -6.69 19.39
N PRO A 26 -39.04 -6.89 20.67
CA PRO A 26 -39.91 -7.50 21.68
C PRO A 26 -41.22 -6.73 21.90
N ILE A 27 -41.14 -5.39 21.92
CA ILE A 27 -42.32 -4.52 22.10
C ILE A 27 -43.23 -4.59 20.88
N ILE A 28 -42.64 -4.59 19.68
CA ILE A 28 -43.39 -4.73 18.42
C ILE A 28 -44.12 -6.08 18.39
N LYS A 29 -43.43 -7.17 18.75
CA LYS A 29 -44.01 -8.51 18.79
C LYS A 29 -45.17 -8.60 19.78
N GLU A 30 -45.01 -8.07 20.99
CA GLU A 30 -46.08 -8.01 21.99
C GLU A 30 -47.29 -7.21 21.48
N ARG A 31 -47.03 -6.03 20.89
CA ARG A 31 -48.08 -5.15 20.36
C ARG A 31 -48.88 -5.80 19.22
N LEU A 32 -48.23 -6.60 18.39
CA LEU A 32 -48.83 -7.29 17.25
C LEU A 32 -49.39 -8.67 17.63
N GLY A 33 -49.13 -9.17 18.83
CA GLY A 33 -49.44 -10.56 19.21
C GLY A 33 -48.58 -11.60 18.48
N CYS A 34 -47.42 -11.20 17.95
CA CYS A 34 -46.50 -12.08 17.24
C CYS A 34 -45.70 -12.95 18.23
N PRO A 35 -45.61 -14.27 18.04
CA PRO A 35 -44.76 -15.14 18.86
C PRO A 35 -43.28 -14.73 18.85
N SER A 36 -42.59 -14.94 19.97
CA SER A 36 -41.20 -14.49 20.15
C SER A 36 -40.20 -15.15 19.19
N ASP A 37 -40.47 -16.36 18.75
CA ASP A 37 -39.67 -17.17 17.81
C ASP A 37 -39.99 -16.90 16.34
N ARG A 38 -41.09 -16.18 16.04
CA ARG A 38 -41.51 -15.86 14.68
C ARG A 38 -41.02 -14.47 14.23
N PRO A 39 -40.54 -14.31 12.99
CA PRO A 39 -40.23 -12.99 12.47
C PRO A 39 -41.51 -12.23 12.06
N VAL A 40 -41.49 -10.91 12.29
CA VAL A 40 -42.70 -10.05 12.30
C VAL A 40 -43.37 -9.97 10.94
N LEU A 41 -42.60 -9.88 9.85
CA LEU A 41 -43.18 -9.71 8.50
C LEU A 41 -43.89 -10.96 8.02
N GLU A 42 -43.34 -12.13 8.31
CA GLU A 42 -43.91 -13.43 8.00
C GLU A 42 -45.21 -13.63 8.78
N PHE A 43 -45.23 -13.25 10.06
CA PHE A 43 -46.45 -13.27 10.87
C PHE A 43 -47.55 -12.36 10.30
N ILE A 44 -47.22 -11.11 9.93
CA ILE A 44 -48.19 -10.20 9.32
C ILE A 44 -48.70 -10.76 7.99
N ARG A 45 -47.82 -11.32 7.13
CA ARG A 45 -48.22 -11.89 5.82
C ARG A 45 -49.23 -13.04 5.95
N GLU A 46 -49.10 -13.86 6.99
CA GLU A 46 -49.94 -15.02 7.25
C GLU A 46 -51.26 -14.70 7.97
N MET A 47 -51.46 -13.46 8.44
CA MET A 47 -52.72 -13.07 9.08
C MET A 47 -53.89 -13.23 8.09
N PRO A 48 -54.97 -13.92 8.50
CA PRO A 48 -56.07 -14.25 7.61
C PRO A 48 -56.93 -13.04 7.22
N ASP A 49 -57.09 -12.07 8.12
CA ASP A 49 -57.90 -10.86 7.88
C ASP A 49 -57.06 -9.75 7.19
N PRO A 50 -57.46 -9.27 5.99
CA PRO A 50 -56.84 -8.11 5.36
C PRO A 50 -56.82 -6.83 6.20
N GLU A 51 -57.80 -6.60 7.08
CA GLU A 51 -57.87 -5.39 7.90
C GLU A 51 -56.88 -5.44 9.07
N ASP A 52 -56.75 -6.61 9.70
CA ASP A 52 -55.73 -6.86 10.73
C ASP A 52 -54.32 -6.71 10.14
N ARG A 53 -54.10 -7.20 8.91
CA ARG A 53 -52.83 -7.00 8.19
C ARG A 53 -52.52 -5.54 7.99
N ARG A 54 -53.49 -4.75 7.51
CA ARG A 54 -53.30 -3.31 7.28
C ARG A 54 -52.98 -2.58 8.59
N SER A 55 -53.69 -2.93 9.66
CA SER A 55 -53.45 -2.36 10.99
C SER A 55 -52.08 -2.74 11.56
N ALA A 56 -51.65 -3.99 11.38
CA ALA A 56 -50.35 -4.46 11.81
C ALA A 56 -49.20 -3.81 11.03
N HIS A 57 -49.37 -3.63 9.71
CA HIS A 57 -48.43 -2.87 8.88
C HIS A 57 -48.32 -1.42 9.36
N ALA A 58 -49.44 -0.70 9.52
CA ALA A 58 -49.42 0.68 10.01
C ALA A 58 -48.76 0.81 11.39
N ALA A 59 -48.98 -0.16 12.29
CA ALA A 59 -48.30 -0.18 13.59
C ALA A 59 -46.79 -0.37 13.44
N LEU A 60 -46.36 -1.31 12.59
CA LEU A 60 -44.94 -1.55 12.31
C LEU A 60 -44.27 -0.31 11.70
N GLU A 61 -44.92 0.35 10.75
CA GLU A 61 -44.44 1.58 10.11
C GLU A 61 -44.23 2.71 11.12
N GLN A 62 -45.15 2.87 12.08
CA GLN A 62 -44.98 3.85 13.15
C GLN A 62 -43.76 3.55 14.04
N PHE A 63 -43.57 2.28 14.41
CA PHE A 63 -42.39 1.89 15.20
C PHE A 63 -41.09 2.09 14.43
N GLU A 64 -41.07 1.79 13.12
CA GLU A 64 -39.91 2.04 12.25
C GLU A 64 -39.61 3.54 12.14
N ALA A 65 -40.63 4.39 11.99
CA ALA A 65 -40.47 5.83 11.93
C ALA A 65 -39.91 6.43 13.24
N ASP A 66 -40.45 6.00 14.38
CA ASP A 66 -39.98 6.43 15.71
C ASP A 66 -38.53 5.98 15.95
N ALA A 67 -38.19 4.75 15.54
CA ALA A 67 -36.83 4.22 15.62
C ALA A 67 -35.87 4.97 14.69
N ALA A 68 -36.29 5.30 13.47
CA ALA A 68 -35.48 6.07 12.52
C ALA A 68 -35.11 7.44 13.09
N ILE A 69 -36.04 8.14 13.74
CA ILE A 69 -35.79 9.43 14.40
C ILE A 69 -34.77 9.28 15.54
N ALA A 70 -34.89 8.23 16.35
CA ALA A 70 -34.02 7.99 17.50
C ALA A 70 -32.68 7.31 17.15
N SER A 71 -32.53 6.82 15.91
CA SER A 71 -31.37 6.07 15.44
C SER A 71 -30.07 6.89 15.54
N ARG A 72 -28.96 6.18 15.67
CA ARG A 72 -27.61 6.76 15.59
C ARG A 72 -26.74 5.90 14.70
N PRO A 73 -25.77 6.48 13.97
CA PRO A 73 -24.80 5.72 13.21
C PRO A 73 -24.08 4.70 14.10
N ASN A 74 -23.88 3.50 13.57
CA ASN A 74 -23.07 2.50 14.22
C ASN A 74 -21.60 2.94 14.27
N ALA A 75 -20.84 2.36 15.19
CA ALA A 75 -19.41 2.65 15.27
C ALA A 75 -18.71 2.20 13.97
N GLY A 76 -17.86 3.07 13.42
CA GLY A 76 -17.22 2.88 12.11
C GLY A 76 -18.10 3.15 10.87
N ALA A 77 -19.42 3.34 11.00
CA ALA A 77 -20.33 3.38 9.84
C ALA A 77 -20.05 4.55 8.87
N VAL A 78 -19.90 5.77 9.39
CA VAL A 78 -19.60 6.94 8.56
C VAL A 78 -18.23 6.79 7.91
N GLU A 79 -17.22 6.39 8.70
CA GLU A 79 -15.83 6.25 8.27
C GLU A 79 -15.68 5.22 7.15
N ILE A 80 -16.33 4.06 7.28
CA ILE A 80 -16.24 3.00 6.28
C ILE A 80 -16.95 3.38 4.98
N ILE A 81 -18.12 4.05 5.05
CA ILE A 81 -18.83 4.53 3.86
C ILE A 81 -17.97 5.55 3.11
N THR A 82 -17.40 6.52 3.81
CA THR A 82 -16.49 7.50 3.21
C THR A 82 -15.27 6.82 2.58
N TYR A 83 -14.66 5.85 3.26
CA TYR A 83 -13.52 5.10 2.74
C TYR A 83 -13.86 4.33 1.46
N LEU A 84 -14.96 3.57 1.46
CA LEU A 84 -15.37 2.77 0.30
C LEU A 84 -15.62 3.64 -0.94
N ARG A 85 -16.28 4.78 -0.74
CA ARG A 85 -16.49 5.76 -1.82
C ARG A 85 -15.19 6.33 -2.34
N SER A 86 -14.24 6.66 -1.45
CA SER A 86 -12.92 7.16 -1.87
C SER A 86 -12.13 6.14 -2.71
N LYS A 87 -12.46 4.85 -2.60
CA LYS A 87 -11.87 3.76 -3.39
C LYS A 87 -12.73 3.34 -4.58
N GLY A 88 -13.80 4.08 -4.89
CA GLY A 88 -14.67 3.81 -6.04
C GLY A 88 -15.53 2.54 -5.91
N VAL A 89 -15.73 2.04 -4.69
CA VAL A 89 -16.56 0.87 -4.41
C VAL A 89 -18.03 1.30 -4.40
N ARG A 90 -18.87 0.59 -5.17
CA ARG A 90 -20.31 0.85 -5.24
C ARG A 90 -20.99 0.43 -3.94
N LEU A 91 -21.95 1.22 -3.47
CA LEU A 91 -22.61 1.03 -2.20
C LEU A 91 -24.10 0.74 -2.39
N GLY A 92 -24.57 -0.30 -1.70
CA GLY A 92 -25.98 -0.65 -1.63
C GLY A 92 -26.46 -0.83 -0.20
N ILE A 93 -27.76 -0.65 0.01
CA ILE A 93 -28.48 -1.08 1.22
C ILE A 93 -29.48 -2.17 0.83
N LEU A 94 -29.52 -3.27 1.57
CA LEU A 94 -30.56 -4.29 1.48
C LEU A 94 -31.21 -4.46 2.86
N THR A 95 -32.39 -3.88 3.03
CA THR A 95 -33.10 -3.86 4.32
C THR A 95 -34.51 -4.45 4.24
N ARG A 96 -35.06 -4.82 5.40
CA ARG A 96 -36.46 -5.24 5.58
C ARG A 96 -37.37 -4.10 6.09
N ASN A 97 -36.85 -2.87 6.17
CA ASN A 97 -37.60 -1.65 6.51
C ASN A 97 -38.18 -0.96 5.26
N LEU A 98 -39.04 0.04 5.49
CA LEU A 98 -39.45 0.98 4.43
C LEU A 98 -38.30 1.91 4.01
N GLU A 99 -38.30 2.31 2.75
CA GLU A 99 -37.31 3.24 2.19
C GLU A 99 -37.36 4.60 2.91
N ALA A 100 -38.56 5.09 3.23
CA ALA A 100 -38.75 6.33 3.98
C ALA A 100 -38.08 6.31 5.37
N SER A 101 -38.09 5.16 6.06
CA SER A 101 -37.44 5.00 7.37
C SER A 101 -35.91 5.00 7.24
N VAL A 102 -35.38 4.38 6.19
CA VAL A 102 -33.94 4.41 5.87
C VAL A 102 -33.48 5.84 5.60
N ALA A 103 -34.18 6.54 4.69
CA ALA A 103 -33.87 7.92 4.33
C ALA A 103 -33.88 8.84 5.57
N ARG A 104 -34.91 8.72 6.42
CA ARG A 104 -35.00 9.50 7.66
C ARG A 104 -33.87 9.19 8.64
N ALA A 105 -33.50 7.93 8.83
CA ALA A 105 -32.42 7.55 9.72
C ALA A 105 -31.05 8.03 9.21
N LEU A 106 -30.83 8.04 7.88
CA LEU A 106 -29.61 8.57 7.27
C LEU A 106 -29.43 10.08 7.52
N GLU A 107 -30.49 10.85 7.76
CA GLU A 107 -30.37 12.26 8.18
C GLU A 107 -29.63 12.44 9.52
N ASN A 108 -29.54 11.38 10.33
CA ASN A 108 -28.79 11.40 11.59
C ASN A 108 -27.29 11.13 11.39
N PHE A 109 -26.83 10.88 10.15
CA PHE A 109 -25.42 10.68 9.80
C PHE A 109 -24.80 12.02 9.41
N ASN A 110 -23.58 12.29 9.86
CA ASN A 110 -22.85 13.47 9.45
C ASN A 110 -21.97 13.14 8.23
N GLY A 111 -22.19 13.82 7.11
CA GLY A 111 -21.40 13.62 5.88
C GLY A 111 -21.76 12.39 5.05
N VAL A 112 -22.85 11.68 5.40
CA VAL A 112 -23.41 10.55 4.64
C VAL A 112 -24.92 10.74 4.50
N SER A 113 -25.46 10.39 3.34
CA SER A 113 -26.85 10.56 2.93
C SER A 113 -27.30 9.41 2.03
N ALA A 114 -28.59 9.34 1.70
CA ALA A 114 -29.12 8.35 0.76
C ALA A 114 -28.48 8.43 -0.64
N ALA A 115 -28.03 9.62 -1.06
CA ALA A 115 -27.39 9.82 -2.37
C ALA A 115 -25.98 9.20 -2.47
N ASP A 116 -25.42 8.77 -1.35
CA ASP A 116 -24.12 8.11 -1.29
C ASP A 116 -24.22 6.59 -1.55
N PHE A 117 -25.43 6.07 -1.72
CA PHE A 117 -25.72 4.68 -2.08
C PHE A 117 -26.35 4.66 -3.48
N GLU A 118 -25.73 3.94 -4.41
CA GLU A 118 -26.28 3.76 -5.76
C GLU A 118 -27.56 2.93 -5.75
N LEU A 119 -27.79 2.14 -4.69
CA LEU A 119 -28.96 1.28 -4.56
C LEU A 119 -29.47 1.19 -3.12
N ILE A 120 -30.78 1.37 -2.92
CA ILE A 120 -31.46 1.05 -1.67
C ILE A 120 -32.61 0.10 -1.98
N LEU A 121 -32.44 -1.18 -1.64
CA LEU A 121 -33.48 -2.20 -1.73
C LEU A 121 -34.19 -2.32 -0.39
N SER A 122 -35.38 -1.72 -0.31
CA SER A 122 -36.27 -1.78 0.86
C SER A 122 -37.23 -2.97 0.79
N ARG A 123 -38.06 -3.15 1.83
CA ARG A 123 -39.15 -4.13 1.86
C ARG A 123 -40.16 -3.97 0.72
N GLU A 124 -40.23 -2.79 0.12
CA GLU A 124 -41.20 -2.45 -0.93
C GLU A 124 -40.81 -3.04 -2.29
N ALA A 125 -39.54 -3.45 -2.44
CA ALA A 125 -39.10 -4.15 -3.64
C ALA A 125 -39.89 -5.48 -3.80
N PRO A 126 -40.37 -5.80 -5.02
CA PRO A 126 -41.18 -7.00 -5.28
C PRO A 126 -40.33 -8.28 -5.35
N ILE A 127 -39.50 -8.49 -4.32
CA ILE A 127 -38.54 -9.60 -4.21
C ILE A 127 -38.76 -10.35 -2.89
N ALA A 128 -38.34 -11.61 -2.86
CA ALA A 128 -38.35 -12.38 -1.63
C ALA A 128 -37.34 -11.76 -0.62
N PRO A 129 -37.73 -11.50 0.64
CA PRO A 129 -36.84 -10.93 1.64
C PRO A 129 -35.74 -11.91 2.06
N LYS A 130 -34.68 -11.38 2.66
CA LYS A 130 -33.63 -12.17 3.34
C LYS A 130 -34.28 -13.21 4.29
N PRO A 131 -33.88 -14.49 4.27
CA PRO A 131 -32.60 -15.03 3.77
C PRO A 131 -32.54 -15.41 2.27
N SER A 132 -33.58 -15.12 1.48
CA SER A 132 -33.53 -15.38 0.03
C SER A 132 -32.37 -14.60 -0.65
N PRO A 133 -31.62 -15.22 -1.60
CA PRO A 133 -30.55 -14.53 -2.32
C PRO A 133 -31.07 -13.51 -3.34
N ALA A 134 -32.38 -13.46 -3.59
CA ALA A 134 -32.98 -12.62 -4.63
C ALA A 134 -32.60 -11.13 -4.51
N GLY A 135 -32.54 -10.59 -3.29
CA GLY A 135 -32.12 -9.20 -3.06
C GLY A 135 -30.65 -8.95 -3.35
N VAL A 136 -29.78 -9.90 -3.01
CA VAL A 136 -28.34 -9.78 -3.29
C VAL A 136 -28.07 -9.89 -4.80
N LEU A 137 -28.74 -10.81 -5.49
CA LEU A 137 -28.62 -10.99 -6.94
C LEU A 137 -29.15 -9.78 -7.71
N LEU A 138 -30.30 -9.23 -7.30
CA LEU A 138 -30.82 -7.99 -7.88
C LEU A 138 -29.84 -6.83 -7.63
N ALA A 139 -29.29 -6.72 -6.42
CA ALA A 139 -28.30 -5.69 -6.11
C ALA A 139 -27.05 -5.80 -6.98
N ALA A 140 -26.51 -7.01 -7.18
CA ALA A 140 -25.38 -7.23 -8.08
C ALA A 140 -25.69 -6.77 -9.51
N GLN A 141 -26.89 -7.10 -10.02
CA GLN A 141 -27.34 -6.67 -11.34
C GLN A 141 -27.46 -5.15 -11.47
N GLU A 142 -28.17 -4.49 -10.55
CA GLU A 142 -28.39 -3.03 -10.59
C GLU A 142 -27.08 -2.25 -10.37
N LEU A 143 -26.21 -2.77 -9.50
CA LEU A 143 -24.88 -2.21 -9.30
C LEU A 143 -23.90 -2.59 -10.41
N GLY A 144 -24.30 -3.37 -11.43
CA GLY A 144 -23.44 -3.73 -12.57
C GLY A 144 -22.16 -4.48 -12.20
N VAL A 145 -22.25 -5.43 -11.25
CA VAL A 145 -21.15 -6.28 -10.79
C VAL A 145 -21.58 -7.75 -10.76
N GLU A 146 -20.63 -8.69 -10.73
CA GLU A 146 -20.97 -10.09 -10.48
C GLU A 146 -21.22 -10.33 -8.99
N ALA A 147 -22.07 -11.30 -8.64
CA ALA A 147 -22.37 -11.60 -7.23
C ALA A 147 -21.11 -11.97 -6.42
N GLY A 148 -20.12 -12.61 -7.06
CA GLY A 148 -18.82 -12.91 -6.46
C GLY A 148 -17.95 -11.69 -6.19
N GLU A 149 -18.25 -10.53 -6.77
CA GLU A 149 -17.56 -9.25 -6.57
C GLU A 149 -18.26 -8.36 -5.54
N LEU A 150 -19.34 -8.87 -4.93
CA LEU A 150 -20.17 -8.17 -3.96
C LEU A 150 -19.88 -8.70 -2.55
N MET A 151 -19.80 -7.78 -1.59
CA MET A 151 -19.67 -8.10 -0.16
C MET A 151 -20.97 -7.76 0.58
N VAL A 152 -21.58 -8.75 1.24
CA VAL A 152 -22.76 -8.55 2.09
C VAL A 152 -22.32 -8.39 3.53
N VAL A 153 -22.71 -7.29 4.16
CA VAL A 153 -22.38 -6.97 5.55
C VAL A 153 -23.67 -6.88 6.36
N GLY A 154 -23.79 -7.65 7.42
CA GLY A 154 -24.98 -7.68 8.26
C GLY A 154 -24.71 -8.18 9.68
N ASP A 155 -25.59 -7.84 10.61
CA ASP A 155 -25.55 -8.30 12.00
C ASP A 155 -26.49 -9.47 12.29
N PHE A 156 -27.23 -9.95 11.28
CA PHE A 156 -28.16 -11.06 11.43
C PHE A 156 -27.85 -12.24 10.50
N GLY A 157 -28.24 -13.45 10.94
CA GLY A 157 -27.95 -14.68 10.18
C GLY A 157 -28.57 -14.71 8.78
N PHE A 158 -29.69 -14.02 8.56
CA PHE A 158 -30.32 -13.95 7.24
C PHE A 158 -29.49 -13.16 6.22
N ASP A 159 -28.65 -12.22 6.65
CA ASP A 159 -27.76 -11.47 5.76
C ASP A 159 -26.68 -12.38 5.21
N ILE A 160 -26.07 -13.17 6.10
CA ILE A 160 -25.02 -14.14 5.77
C ILE A 160 -25.58 -15.25 4.89
N GLU A 161 -26.76 -15.78 5.21
CA GLU A 161 -27.40 -16.83 4.40
C GLU A 161 -27.74 -16.32 2.99
N ALA A 162 -28.31 -15.12 2.86
CA ALA A 162 -28.62 -14.52 1.56
C ALA A 162 -27.36 -14.28 0.72
N GLY A 163 -26.29 -13.75 1.33
CA GLY A 163 -25.02 -13.53 0.66
C GLY A 163 -24.36 -14.82 0.19
N ASN A 164 -24.30 -15.84 1.06
CA ASN A 164 -23.72 -17.14 0.72
C ASN A 164 -24.48 -17.85 -0.40
N GLN A 165 -25.82 -17.83 -0.35
CA GLN A 165 -26.64 -18.42 -1.41
C GLN A 165 -26.49 -17.68 -2.76
N ALA A 166 -26.20 -16.39 -2.74
CA ALA A 166 -25.90 -15.60 -3.93
C ALA A 166 -24.46 -15.78 -4.45
N GLY A 167 -23.56 -16.38 -3.65
CA GLY A 167 -22.14 -16.51 -3.98
C GLY A 167 -21.29 -15.29 -3.62
N ALA A 168 -21.83 -14.36 -2.85
CA ALA A 168 -21.14 -13.16 -2.37
C ALA A 168 -20.16 -13.46 -1.23
N THR A 169 -19.24 -12.53 -0.99
CA THR A 169 -18.43 -12.51 0.24
C THR A 169 -19.29 -12.01 1.40
N THR A 170 -19.24 -12.65 2.56
CA THR A 170 -20.12 -12.33 3.69
C THR A 170 -19.33 -11.89 4.92
N VAL A 171 -19.82 -10.84 5.58
CA VAL A 171 -19.21 -10.29 6.79
C VAL A 171 -20.28 -10.16 7.88
N PHE A 172 -20.07 -10.88 8.98
CA PHE A 172 -20.96 -10.85 10.14
C PHE A 172 -20.48 -9.83 11.18
N LEU A 173 -21.31 -8.83 11.47
CA LEU A 173 -21.06 -7.81 12.48
C LEU A 173 -21.67 -8.22 13.83
N THR A 174 -20.82 -8.40 14.83
CA THR A 174 -21.23 -8.86 16.17
C THR A 174 -21.63 -7.73 17.11
N ASN A 175 -21.36 -6.48 16.73
CA ASN A 175 -21.59 -5.30 17.57
C ASN A 175 -20.91 -5.40 18.97
N GLY A 176 -19.77 -6.12 19.05
CA GLY A 176 -19.04 -6.34 20.31
C GLY A 176 -19.74 -7.30 21.28
N THR A 177 -20.78 -8.01 20.85
CA THR A 177 -21.50 -9.00 21.66
C THR A 177 -21.17 -10.43 21.21
N ASP A 178 -20.77 -11.28 22.16
CA ASP A 178 -20.55 -12.72 21.92
C ASP A 178 -21.80 -13.58 22.21
N ASP A 179 -22.93 -12.94 22.54
CA ASP A 179 -24.15 -13.61 22.99
C ASP A 179 -24.90 -14.36 21.88
N GLN A 180 -24.59 -14.11 20.61
CA GLN A 180 -25.15 -14.88 19.49
C GLN A 180 -24.12 -15.89 18.97
N PRO A 181 -24.45 -17.20 18.92
CA PRO A 181 -23.61 -18.15 18.21
C PRO A 181 -23.50 -17.70 16.76
N PRO A 182 -22.28 -17.56 16.21
CA PRO A 182 -22.11 -17.03 14.87
C PRO A 182 -22.83 -17.95 13.86
N PRO A 183 -23.40 -17.38 12.78
CA PRO A 183 -23.83 -18.19 11.65
C PRO A 183 -22.64 -19.04 11.18
N PRO A 184 -22.79 -20.37 11.02
CA PRO A 184 -21.66 -21.27 10.81
C PRO A 184 -20.84 -21.00 9.53
N ASP A 185 -21.33 -20.14 8.63
CA ASP A 185 -20.80 -20.00 7.26
C ASP A 185 -20.41 -18.56 6.87
N ALA A 186 -20.25 -17.62 7.80
CA ALA A 186 -19.74 -16.28 7.43
C ALA A 186 -18.26 -16.34 7.01
N ASP A 187 -17.88 -15.66 5.93
CA ASP A 187 -16.47 -15.61 5.49
C ASP A 187 -15.60 -14.82 6.47
N TYR A 188 -16.15 -13.73 7.01
CA TYR A 188 -15.47 -12.88 7.99
C TYR A 188 -16.40 -12.53 9.15
N ARG A 189 -15.79 -12.30 10.33
CA ARG A 189 -16.47 -11.82 11.54
C ARG A 189 -15.76 -10.57 12.03
N ILE A 190 -16.54 -9.52 12.29
CA ILE A 190 -16.04 -8.24 12.82
C ILE A 190 -16.83 -7.82 14.06
N SER A 191 -16.18 -7.08 14.95
CA SER A 191 -16.84 -6.46 16.12
C SER A 191 -17.34 -5.05 15.86
N ASP A 192 -16.73 -4.38 14.89
CA ASP A 192 -16.95 -2.98 14.56
C ASP A 192 -16.73 -2.76 13.06
N LEU A 193 -17.48 -1.83 12.45
CA LEU A 193 -17.39 -1.58 11.01
C LEU A 193 -16.04 -1.00 10.56
N SER A 194 -15.24 -0.40 11.45
CA SER A 194 -13.88 0.05 11.11
C SER A 194 -12.97 -1.10 10.66
N GLN A 195 -13.19 -2.33 11.15
CA GLN A 195 -12.43 -3.51 10.75
C GLN A 195 -12.72 -3.95 9.31
N LEU A 196 -13.85 -3.53 8.74
CA LEU A 196 -14.21 -3.85 7.35
C LEU A 196 -13.20 -3.27 6.36
N ARG A 197 -12.52 -2.18 6.72
CA ARG A 197 -11.49 -1.54 5.89
C ARG A 197 -10.40 -2.54 5.46
N ASP A 198 -9.87 -3.30 6.42
CA ASP A 198 -8.78 -4.24 6.14
C ASP A 198 -9.25 -5.42 5.29
N ILE A 199 -10.49 -5.85 5.47
CA ILE A 199 -11.09 -6.95 4.72
C ILE A 199 -11.33 -6.51 3.27
N VAL A 200 -11.99 -5.37 3.07
CA VAL A 200 -12.28 -4.85 1.72
C VAL A 200 -11.00 -4.57 0.96
N ARG A 201 -9.97 -4.03 1.63
CA ARG A 201 -8.68 -3.74 1.01
C ARG A 201 -8.03 -4.99 0.38
N LEU A 202 -8.26 -6.20 0.92
CA LEU A 202 -7.76 -7.44 0.32
C LEU A 202 -8.39 -7.76 -1.04
N GLY A 203 -9.57 -7.20 -1.32
CA GLY A 203 -10.23 -7.34 -2.62
C GLY A 203 -10.21 -6.10 -3.50
N LEU A 204 -9.49 -5.04 -3.10
CA LEU A 204 -9.28 -3.90 -3.98
C LEU A 204 -8.04 -4.13 -4.86
N PRO A 205 -8.04 -3.63 -6.11
CA PRO A 205 -6.85 -3.65 -6.94
C PRO A 205 -5.75 -2.82 -6.29
N LEU A 206 -4.53 -3.36 -6.29
CA LEU A 206 -3.36 -2.60 -5.87
C LEU A 206 -2.90 -1.68 -7.01
N PRO A 207 -2.49 -0.44 -6.70
CA PRO A 207 -1.89 0.43 -7.70
C PRO A 207 -0.54 -0.11 -8.17
N ALA A 208 -0.03 0.41 -9.30
CA ALA A 208 1.30 0.08 -9.77
C ALA A 208 2.38 0.63 -8.82
N GLY A 209 3.43 -0.17 -8.57
CA GLY A 209 4.54 0.18 -7.67
C GLY A 209 4.87 -0.96 -6.69
N LYS A 210 5.56 -0.60 -5.60
CA LYS A 210 6.00 -1.49 -4.52
C LYS A 210 4.79 -2.11 -3.84
N PHE A 211 4.90 -3.41 -3.56
CA PHE A 211 3.87 -4.09 -2.80
C PHE A 211 3.76 -3.49 -1.38
N PRO A 212 2.54 -3.19 -0.86
CA PRO A 212 2.40 -2.49 0.41
C PRO A 212 3.09 -3.21 1.58
N ASN A 213 3.93 -2.48 2.31
CA ASN A 213 4.78 -3.02 3.38
C ASN A 213 3.98 -3.74 4.49
N ASP A 214 2.77 -3.29 4.80
CA ASP A 214 1.91 -3.94 5.81
C ASP A 214 1.39 -5.31 5.33
N LEU A 215 1.10 -5.46 4.03
CA LEU A 215 0.71 -6.74 3.44
C LEU A 215 1.92 -7.67 3.28
N LEU A 216 3.08 -7.13 2.88
CA LEU A 216 4.33 -7.88 2.80
C LEU A 216 4.72 -8.46 4.17
N ARG A 217 4.62 -7.64 5.22
CA ARG A 217 4.88 -8.06 6.59
C ARG A 217 4.00 -9.23 7.01
N LYS A 218 2.68 -9.17 6.73
CA LYS A 218 1.75 -10.28 7.02
C LYS A 218 2.20 -11.60 6.39
N PHE A 219 2.75 -11.56 5.18
CA PHE A 219 3.29 -12.75 4.52
C PHE A 219 4.59 -13.24 5.17
N LEU A 220 5.54 -12.34 5.44
CA LEU A 220 6.83 -12.67 6.02
C LEU A 220 6.73 -13.20 7.46
N ASP A 221 5.83 -12.64 8.27
CA ASP A 221 5.58 -13.07 9.66
C ASP A 221 5.03 -14.51 9.74
N GLY A 222 4.55 -15.07 8.63
CA GLY A 222 4.13 -16.46 8.52
C GLY A 222 5.27 -17.47 8.47
N PHE A 223 6.53 -17.02 8.33
CA PHE A 223 7.71 -17.89 8.22
C PHE A 223 8.51 -17.94 9.53
N GLU A 224 8.92 -19.15 9.91
CA GLU A 224 9.95 -19.35 10.93
C GLU A 224 11.32 -19.58 10.27
N PHE A 225 12.19 -18.58 10.30
CA PHE A 225 13.55 -18.70 9.75
C PHE A 225 14.48 -19.43 10.72
N LYS A 226 14.79 -20.70 10.43
CA LYS A 226 15.57 -21.59 11.31
C LYS A 226 17.00 -21.88 10.84
N ASP A 227 17.36 -21.46 9.63
CA ASP A 227 18.69 -21.72 9.07
C ASP A 227 19.72 -20.75 9.70
N PRO A 228 20.67 -21.24 10.51
CA PRO A 228 21.63 -20.38 11.20
C PRO A 228 22.68 -19.77 10.26
N SER A 229 22.78 -20.23 9.01
CA SER A 229 23.66 -19.62 8.02
C SER A 229 23.15 -18.26 7.55
N VAL A 230 21.84 -18.01 7.66
CA VAL A 230 21.21 -16.74 7.29
C VAL A 230 21.39 -15.74 8.45
N ILE A 231 22.23 -14.73 8.22
CA ILE A 231 22.55 -13.69 9.20
C ILE A 231 21.48 -12.58 9.16
N VAL A 232 21.12 -12.14 7.95
CA VAL A 232 20.07 -11.14 7.71
C VAL A 232 18.92 -11.84 7.02
N ASN A 233 17.79 -11.93 7.72
CA ASN A 233 16.55 -12.54 7.26
C ASN A 233 15.75 -11.54 6.40
N PRO A 234 14.81 -12.01 5.56
CA PRO A 234 13.91 -11.10 4.86
C PRO A 234 13.07 -10.31 5.87
N GLY A 235 12.88 -9.03 5.58
CA GLY A 235 12.15 -8.10 6.44
C GLY A 235 11.84 -6.79 5.72
N ILE A 236 10.95 -5.99 6.29
CA ILE A 236 10.68 -4.64 5.77
C ILE A 236 11.89 -3.76 6.03
N GLY A 237 12.41 -3.13 4.97
CA GLY A 237 13.61 -2.29 5.04
C GLY A 237 14.93 -3.07 5.04
N GLU A 238 14.89 -4.39 4.83
CA GLU A 238 16.10 -5.18 4.58
C GLU A 238 16.37 -5.23 3.07
N ASP A 239 17.38 -4.49 2.63
CA ASP A 239 17.76 -4.41 1.21
C ASP A 239 18.33 -5.74 0.69
N THR A 240 19.00 -6.50 1.56
CA THR A 240 19.75 -7.69 1.17
C THR A 240 19.58 -8.83 2.15
N ALA A 241 19.73 -10.06 1.65
CA ALA A 241 19.97 -11.22 2.50
C ALA A 241 21.47 -11.42 2.68
N ALA A 242 21.91 -11.82 3.87
CA ALA A 242 23.30 -12.13 4.16
C ALA A 242 23.43 -13.57 4.65
N VAL A 243 24.28 -14.36 4.00
CA VAL A 243 24.46 -15.78 4.26
C VAL A 243 25.94 -16.08 4.55
N SER A 244 26.21 -16.73 5.67
CA SER A 244 27.53 -17.26 6.01
C SER A 244 27.76 -18.58 5.27
N VAL A 245 28.79 -18.62 4.43
CA VAL A 245 29.21 -19.85 3.75
C VAL A 245 30.37 -20.53 4.50
N ARG A 246 31.19 -19.74 5.19
CA ARG A 246 32.27 -20.14 6.10
C ARG A 246 32.37 -19.11 7.24
N ASP A 247 33.16 -19.40 8.27
CA ASP A 247 33.27 -18.56 9.47
C ASP A 247 33.76 -17.11 9.19
N GLU A 248 34.50 -16.88 8.09
CA GLU A 248 35.17 -15.59 7.82
C GLU A 248 34.54 -14.76 6.69
N GLU A 249 33.74 -15.36 5.80
CA GLU A 249 33.20 -14.71 4.61
C GLU A 249 31.68 -14.84 4.53
N VAL A 250 31.02 -13.71 4.27
CA VAL A 250 29.58 -13.59 4.12
C VAL A 250 29.27 -13.26 2.66
N ILE A 251 28.32 -14.00 2.10
CA ILE A 251 27.72 -13.71 0.81
C ILE A 251 26.49 -12.83 1.02
N VAL A 252 26.43 -11.71 0.31
CA VAL A 252 25.27 -10.80 0.30
C VAL A 252 24.53 -10.98 -1.02
N LEU A 253 23.21 -11.13 -0.94
CA LEU A 253 22.32 -11.48 -2.04
C LEU A 253 21.21 -10.45 -2.18
N LYS A 254 20.99 -9.95 -3.41
CA LYS A 254 19.89 -9.06 -3.78
C LYS A 254 19.27 -9.53 -5.09
N SER A 255 17.97 -9.29 -5.25
CA SER A 255 17.33 -9.25 -6.56
C SER A 255 16.39 -8.06 -6.68
N ASP A 256 16.41 -7.39 -7.84
CA ASP A 256 15.56 -6.24 -8.12
C ASP A 256 15.21 -6.16 -9.62
N PRO A 257 13.92 -5.98 -10.00
CA PRO A 257 13.51 -5.72 -11.37
C PRO A 257 13.49 -4.24 -11.74
N ILE A 258 13.91 -3.92 -12.97
CA ILE A 258 13.73 -2.59 -13.56
C ILE A 258 12.53 -2.61 -14.51
N THR A 259 11.54 -1.77 -14.21
CA THR A 259 10.24 -1.73 -14.91
C THR A 259 9.88 -0.36 -15.50
N PHE A 260 10.48 0.74 -15.01
CA PHE A 260 10.13 2.11 -15.42
C PHE A 260 11.09 2.71 -16.46
N ALA A 261 12.41 2.55 -16.31
CA ALA A 261 13.40 3.24 -17.12
C ALA A 261 13.78 2.45 -18.38
N THR A 262 13.21 2.80 -19.54
CA THR A 262 13.35 2.00 -20.76
C THR A 262 14.65 2.25 -21.54
N ASP A 263 15.14 3.48 -21.56
CA ASP A 263 16.25 3.91 -22.43
C ASP A 263 17.65 3.73 -21.83
N ALA A 264 17.73 3.44 -20.53
CA ALA A 264 18.97 3.13 -19.81
C ALA A 264 18.82 1.90 -18.91
N ILE A 265 17.91 0.98 -19.25
CA ILE A 265 17.49 -0.15 -18.40
C ILE A 265 18.66 -1.01 -17.93
N GLY A 266 19.67 -1.22 -18.80
CA GLY A 266 20.88 -1.98 -18.45
C GLY A 266 21.72 -1.30 -17.37
N GLN A 267 21.82 0.04 -17.39
CA GLN A 267 22.52 0.79 -16.36
C GLN A 267 21.81 0.71 -15.01
N TYR A 268 20.49 0.90 -15.00
CA TYR A 268 19.68 0.78 -13.79
C TYR A 268 19.75 -0.63 -13.20
N ALA A 269 19.64 -1.67 -14.03
CA ALA A 269 19.64 -3.06 -13.58
C ALA A 269 20.92 -3.43 -12.83
N VAL A 270 22.08 -2.97 -13.32
CA VAL A 270 23.36 -3.19 -12.64
C VAL A 270 23.48 -2.32 -11.40
N LEU A 271 23.21 -1.02 -11.51
CA LEU A 271 23.49 -0.06 -10.45
C LEU A 271 22.56 -0.17 -9.25
N ILE A 272 21.26 -0.36 -9.46
CA ILE A 272 20.29 -0.50 -8.35
C ILE A 272 20.66 -1.73 -7.52
N ASN A 273 20.78 -2.89 -8.18
CA ASN A 273 21.21 -4.11 -7.49
C ASN A 273 22.58 -3.94 -6.80
N ALA A 274 23.53 -3.19 -7.40
CA ALA A 274 24.84 -2.95 -6.80
C ALA A 274 24.79 -2.01 -5.59
N ASN A 275 23.92 -1.01 -5.62
CA ASN A 275 23.69 -0.09 -4.52
C ASN A 275 23.20 -0.85 -3.29
N ASP A 276 22.19 -1.73 -3.44
CA ASP A 276 21.70 -2.58 -2.37
C ASP A 276 22.81 -3.44 -1.75
N ILE A 277 23.61 -4.13 -2.57
CA ILE A 277 24.74 -4.93 -2.08
C ILE A 277 25.73 -4.06 -1.27
N ALA A 278 25.95 -2.83 -1.70
CA ALA A 278 26.85 -1.92 -1.02
C ALA A 278 26.29 -1.43 0.33
N THR A 279 24.97 -1.42 0.57
CA THR A 279 24.39 -1.02 1.87
C THR A 279 24.79 -1.98 3.00
N ALA A 280 25.07 -3.24 2.67
CA ALA A 280 25.61 -4.24 3.61
C ALA A 280 27.13 -4.12 3.83
N GLY A 281 27.80 -3.15 3.21
CA GLY A 281 29.26 -3.03 3.20
C GLY A 281 29.96 -4.02 2.26
N ALA A 282 29.20 -4.79 1.48
CA ALA A 282 29.74 -5.80 0.59
C ALA A 282 30.23 -5.23 -0.73
N THR A 283 31.23 -5.89 -1.31
CA THR A 283 31.69 -5.61 -2.67
C THR A 283 30.82 -6.39 -3.66
N PRO A 284 30.11 -5.74 -4.59
CA PRO A 284 29.35 -6.44 -5.62
C PRO A 284 30.27 -7.18 -6.61
N ARG A 285 29.91 -8.41 -7.01
CA ARG A 285 30.82 -9.28 -7.79
C ARG A 285 30.17 -9.97 -8.97
N TRP A 286 29.01 -10.61 -8.78
CA TRP A 286 28.42 -11.51 -9.78
C TRP A 286 26.96 -11.19 -10.00
N LEU A 287 26.60 -10.91 -11.25
CA LEU A 287 25.23 -10.59 -11.68
C LEU A 287 24.67 -11.74 -12.50
N LEU A 288 23.43 -12.13 -12.21
CA LEU A 288 22.55 -12.87 -13.08
C LEU A 288 21.45 -11.93 -13.59
N THR A 289 21.06 -12.03 -14.85
CA THR A 289 19.95 -11.24 -15.39
C THR A 289 18.87 -12.12 -16.02
N THR A 290 17.61 -11.82 -15.74
CA THR A 290 16.46 -12.34 -16.49
C THR A 290 15.90 -11.20 -17.34
N LEU A 291 16.00 -11.35 -18.66
CA LEU A 291 15.58 -10.37 -19.65
C LEU A 291 14.25 -10.82 -20.27
N LEU A 292 13.20 -10.04 -20.06
CA LEU A 292 11.88 -10.27 -20.65
C LEU A 292 11.60 -9.17 -21.66
N PHE A 293 11.43 -9.55 -22.92
CA PHE A 293 11.12 -8.62 -24.01
C PHE A 293 9.71 -8.87 -24.54
N PRO A 294 8.95 -7.82 -24.91
CA PRO A 294 7.65 -7.98 -25.55
C PRO A 294 7.74 -8.69 -26.90
N CYS A 295 6.66 -9.37 -27.28
CA CYS A 295 6.49 -9.85 -28.65
C CYS A 295 6.67 -8.71 -29.67
N GLY A 296 7.51 -8.92 -30.68
CA GLY A 296 7.82 -7.92 -31.70
C GLY A 296 9.14 -7.17 -31.50
N THR A 297 9.81 -7.32 -30.35
CA THR A 297 11.16 -6.79 -30.16
C THR A 297 12.14 -7.35 -31.19
N THR A 298 12.87 -6.47 -31.84
CA THR A 298 13.87 -6.85 -32.83
C THR A 298 15.16 -7.32 -32.15
N PRO A 299 15.96 -8.18 -32.81
CA PRO A 299 17.27 -8.57 -32.28
C PRO A 299 18.20 -7.38 -31.99
N ALA A 300 18.09 -6.29 -32.76
CA ALA A 300 18.93 -5.10 -32.58
C ALA A 300 18.60 -4.38 -31.26
N GLU A 301 17.32 -4.22 -30.93
CA GLU A 301 16.88 -3.64 -29.65
C GLU A 301 17.31 -4.51 -28.48
N ALA A 302 17.15 -5.83 -28.58
CA ALA A 302 17.61 -6.76 -27.54
C ALA A 302 19.13 -6.68 -27.34
N PHE A 303 19.92 -6.65 -28.42
CA PHE A 303 21.37 -6.51 -28.34
C PHE A 303 21.82 -5.17 -27.76
N GLN A 304 21.07 -4.08 -27.98
CA GLN A 304 21.37 -2.80 -27.36
C GLN A 304 21.36 -2.92 -25.83
N VAL A 305 20.30 -3.49 -25.27
CA VAL A 305 20.19 -3.72 -23.82
C VAL A 305 21.31 -4.64 -23.30
N MET A 306 21.61 -5.72 -24.01
CA MET A 306 22.68 -6.67 -23.62
C MET A 306 24.07 -6.02 -23.65
N ASN A 307 24.35 -5.18 -24.64
CA ASN A 307 25.61 -4.45 -24.74
C ASN A 307 25.73 -3.40 -23.63
N ASP A 308 24.63 -2.71 -23.28
CA ASP A 308 24.63 -1.75 -22.18
C ASP A 308 24.91 -2.44 -20.83
N LEU A 309 24.31 -3.62 -20.60
CA LEU A 309 24.62 -4.47 -19.45
C LEU A 309 26.10 -4.85 -19.38
N GLU A 310 26.69 -5.31 -20.50
CA GLU A 310 28.13 -5.65 -20.56
C GLU A 310 29.01 -4.44 -20.19
N GLN A 311 28.73 -3.29 -20.79
CA GLN A 311 29.53 -2.08 -20.60
C GLN A 311 29.48 -1.59 -19.14
N VAL A 312 28.28 -1.58 -18.54
CA VAL A 312 28.09 -1.13 -17.16
C VAL A 312 28.69 -2.14 -16.18
N CYS A 313 28.49 -3.44 -16.40
CA CYS A 313 29.16 -4.49 -15.61
C CYS A 313 30.69 -4.32 -15.64
N ARG A 314 31.26 -4.12 -16.83
CA ARG A 314 32.70 -3.92 -17.00
C ARG A 314 33.20 -2.67 -16.27
N ARG A 315 32.45 -1.56 -16.35
CA ARG A 315 32.79 -0.28 -15.69
C ARG A 315 32.87 -0.43 -14.17
N TRP A 316 32.00 -1.23 -13.58
CA TRP A 316 31.92 -1.42 -12.13
C TRP A 316 32.59 -2.70 -11.62
N HIS A 317 33.36 -3.37 -12.49
CA HIS A 317 34.06 -4.62 -12.19
C HIS A 317 33.14 -5.75 -11.69
N ILE A 318 31.89 -5.76 -12.16
CA ILE A 318 30.89 -6.79 -11.91
C ILE A 318 30.93 -7.78 -13.07
N THR A 319 30.88 -9.08 -12.75
CA THR A 319 30.83 -10.14 -13.76
C THR A 319 29.38 -10.52 -14.02
N LEU A 320 28.88 -10.26 -15.23
CA LEU A 320 27.64 -10.87 -15.73
C LEU A 320 27.90 -12.35 -15.98
N CYS A 321 27.46 -13.21 -15.05
CA CYS A 321 27.89 -14.60 -14.98
C CYS A 321 26.85 -15.60 -15.53
N GLY A 322 25.65 -15.14 -15.88
CA GLY A 322 24.58 -15.97 -16.42
C GLY A 322 23.24 -15.24 -16.44
N GLY A 323 22.17 -15.96 -16.79
CA GLY A 323 20.85 -15.37 -16.88
C GLY A 323 19.83 -16.19 -17.66
N HIS A 324 18.70 -15.56 -17.96
CA HIS A 324 17.65 -16.06 -18.83
C HIS A 324 17.18 -14.94 -19.77
N THR A 325 16.78 -15.29 -20.99
CA THR A 325 16.29 -14.33 -21.98
C THR A 325 15.06 -14.89 -22.66
N GLU A 326 13.96 -14.13 -22.65
CA GLU A 326 12.66 -14.56 -23.16
C GLU A 326 11.98 -13.45 -23.97
N ILE A 327 11.32 -13.84 -25.07
CA ILE A 327 10.35 -13.00 -25.79
C ILE A 327 8.95 -13.50 -25.40
N THR A 328 8.11 -12.64 -24.83
CA THR A 328 6.83 -13.08 -24.22
C THR A 328 5.74 -12.00 -24.34
N ASP A 329 4.48 -12.43 -24.36
CA ASP A 329 3.30 -11.56 -24.25
C ASP A 329 2.95 -11.22 -22.80
N ALA A 330 3.64 -11.80 -21.82
CA ALA A 330 3.49 -11.49 -20.40
C ALA A 330 3.97 -10.08 -20.01
N VAL A 331 4.80 -9.44 -20.85
CA VAL A 331 5.28 -8.06 -20.64
C VAL A 331 4.94 -7.19 -21.85
N THR A 332 4.48 -5.96 -21.57
CA THR A 332 4.15 -4.96 -22.61
C THR A 332 5.32 -4.02 -22.90
N ARG A 333 6.37 -4.07 -22.09
CA ARG A 333 7.64 -3.34 -22.23
C ARG A 333 8.80 -4.23 -21.79
N THR A 334 10.03 -3.90 -22.18
CA THR A 334 11.22 -4.63 -21.72
C THR A 334 11.33 -4.56 -20.20
N VAL A 335 11.57 -5.70 -19.55
CA VAL A 335 11.86 -5.82 -18.12
C VAL A 335 13.20 -6.52 -17.95
N VAL A 336 14.03 -5.98 -17.07
CA VAL A 336 15.31 -6.61 -16.67
C VAL A 336 15.27 -6.88 -15.18
N SER A 337 15.23 -8.15 -14.79
CA SER A 337 15.39 -8.56 -13.40
C SER A 337 16.84 -8.95 -13.13
N GLY A 338 17.49 -8.24 -12.22
CA GLY A 338 18.84 -8.55 -11.75
C GLY A 338 18.79 -9.42 -10.50
N MET A 339 19.73 -10.35 -10.37
CA MET A 339 20.12 -10.93 -9.10
C MET A 339 21.62 -10.74 -8.94
N LEU A 340 22.03 -9.93 -7.97
CA LEU A 340 23.43 -9.60 -7.74
C LEU A 340 23.91 -10.24 -6.43
N THR A 341 25.14 -10.73 -6.48
CA THR A 341 25.84 -11.29 -5.34
C THR A 341 27.10 -10.49 -5.05
N GLY A 342 27.28 -10.16 -3.78
CA GLY A 342 28.48 -9.54 -3.24
C GLY A 342 29.13 -10.37 -2.14
N VAL A 343 30.32 -9.96 -1.73
CA VAL A 343 31.07 -10.59 -0.64
C VAL A 343 31.56 -9.54 0.34
N VAL A 344 31.58 -9.91 1.62
CA VAL A 344 32.13 -9.10 2.70
C VAL A 344 32.78 -9.99 3.76
N PRO A 345 33.90 -9.58 4.38
CA PRO A 345 34.38 -10.21 5.60
C PRO A 345 33.29 -10.16 6.67
N ARG A 346 33.21 -11.18 7.53
CA ARG A 346 32.15 -11.27 8.53
C ARG A 346 32.09 -10.07 9.49
N ASP A 347 33.24 -9.51 9.85
CA ASP A 347 33.37 -8.31 10.69
C ASP A 347 33.15 -6.99 9.95
N GLY A 348 33.10 -7.03 8.62
CA GLY A 348 32.77 -5.91 7.76
C GLY A 348 31.30 -5.82 7.37
N LEU A 349 30.48 -6.81 7.73
CA LEU A 349 29.04 -6.80 7.44
C LEU A 349 28.36 -5.66 8.21
N ILE A 350 27.74 -4.75 7.47
CA ILE A 350 26.89 -3.70 8.02
C ILE A 350 25.48 -4.24 8.14
N ASP A 351 25.00 -4.26 9.37
CA ASP A 351 23.69 -4.80 9.75
C ASP A 351 22.95 -3.73 10.53
N LYS A 352 21.76 -3.36 10.02
CA LYS A 352 20.96 -2.25 10.53
C LYS A 352 20.60 -2.40 12.01
N ARG A 353 20.55 -3.63 12.53
CA ARG A 353 20.33 -3.93 13.96
C ARG A 353 21.45 -3.42 14.88
N ASN A 354 22.58 -2.99 14.32
CA ASN A 354 23.69 -2.39 15.09
C ASN A 354 23.51 -0.89 15.38
N MET A 355 22.43 -0.27 14.87
CA MET A 355 22.01 1.09 15.22
C MET A 355 21.86 1.24 16.73
N ARG A 356 22.18 2.43 17.25
CA ARG A 356 21.98 2.77 18.66
C ARG A 356 21.49 4.20 18.82
N PRO A 357 20.81 4.52 19.93
CA PRO A 357 20.42 5.89 20.25
C PRO A 357 21.64 6.82 20.21
N GLY A 358 21.49 7.98 19.57
CA GLY A 358 22.54 8.98 19.38
C GLY A 358 23.40 8.81 18.12
N ASP A 359 23.26 7.71 17.38
CA ASP A 359 23.88 7.60 16.05
C ASP A 359 23.33 8.71 15.13
N LYS A 360 24.21 9.32 14.35
CA LYS A 360 23.88 10.42 13.43
C LYS A 360 23.51 9.85 12.07
N ILE A 361 22.45 10.40 11.47
CA ILE A 361 21.94 10.01 10.17
C ILE A 361 22.39 11.04 9.15
N LEU A 362 23.21 10.57 8.22
CA LEU A 362 23.71 11.32 7.09
C LEU A 362 22.95 10.92 5.83
N MET A 363 22.82 11.86 4.89
CA MET A 363 22.31 11.60 3.55
C MET A 363 23.35 12.07 2.54
N THR A 364 23.68 11.21 1.57
CA THR A 364 24.51 11.61 0.44
C THR A 364 23.67 12.24 -0.66
N LYS A 365 24.27 13.17 -1.41
CA LYS A 365 23.68 13.87 -2.57
C LYS A 365 22.38 14.61 -2.20
N GLY A 366 21.24 14.19 -2.73
CA GLY A 366 19.96 14.89 -2.61
C GLY A 366 18.78 13.94 -2.82
N VAL A 367 17.57 14.35 -2.45
CA VAL A 367 16.38 13.52 -2.71
C VAL A 367 16.08 13.41 -4.21
N ALA A 368 15.44 12.31 -4.58
CA ALA A 368 14.87 12.08 -5.92
C ALA A 368 15.88 12.16 -7.09
N VAL A 369 17.13 11.67 -6.91
CA VAL A 369 18.14 11.65 -7.99
C VAL A 369 17.59 10.88 -9.20
N GLU A 370 17.13 9.65 -8.98
CA GLU A 370 16.50 8.82 -10.00
C GLU A 370 15.20 9.43 -10.56
N GLY A 371 14.26 9.79 -9.69
CA GLY A 371 12.96 10.33 -10.11
C GLY A 371 13.13 11.58 -10.98
N THR A 372 14.05 12.47 -10.62
CA THR A 372 14.35 13.67 -11.42
C THR A 372 14.88 13.33 -12.81
N THR A 373 15.75 12.32 -12.94
CA THR A 373 16.27 11.94 -14.25
C THR A 373 15.22 11.20 -15.09
N ILE A 374 14.45 10.28 -14.51
CA ILE A 374 13.36 9.58 -15.23
C ILE A 374 12.34 10.60 -15.75
N ILE A 375 11.87 11.52 -14.89
CA ILE A 375 10.89 12.52 -15.29
C ILE A 375 11.43 13.41 -16.41
N ALA A 376 12.69 13.84 -16.35
CA ALA A 376 13.28 14.68 -17.40
C ALA A 376 13.49 13.95 -18.75
N ARG A 377 13.65 12.63 -18.71
CA ARG A 377 13.82 11.79 -19.91
C ARG A 377 12.47 11.47 -20.55
N GLU A 378 11.51 11.03 -19.74
CA GLU A 378 10.20 10.56 -20.20
C GLU A 378 9.19 11.70 -20.39
N PHE A 379 9.22 12.73 -19.55
CA PHE A 379 8.25 13.84 -19.54
C PHE A 379 8.89 15.20 -19.83
N GLY A 380 10.03 15.22 -20.51
CA GLY A 380 10.77 16.45 -20.84
C GLY A 380 9.95 17.46 -21.65
N GLU A 381 9.17 17.01 -22.64
CA GLU A 381 8.30 17.90 -23.44
C GLU A 381 7.19 18.55 -22.58
N ARG A 382 6.60 17.77 -21.66
CA ARG A 382 5.61 18.26 -20.71
C ARG A 382 6.24 19.34 -19.80
N LEU A 383 7.43 19.10 -19.27
CA LEU A 383 8.16 20.09 -18.45
C LEU A 383 8.45 21.38 -19.22
N ALA A 384 8.89 21.28 -20.48
CA ALA A 384 9.12 22.44 -21.33
C ALA A 384 7.82 23.23 -21.56
N SER A 385 6.70 22.55 -21.78
CA SER A 385 5.39 23.18 -21.95
C SER A 385 4.89 23.91 -20.69
N LEU A 386 5.31 23.43 -19.51
CA LEU A 386 5.01 24.02 -18.21
C LEU A 386 5.98 25.14 -17.81
N GLY A 387 6.99 25.43 -18.66
CA GLY A 387 7.88 26.57 -18.51
C GLY A 387 9.27 26.26 -17.94
N MET A 388 9.66 25.00 -17.79
CA MET A 388 11.02 24.63 -17.41
C MET A 388 11.98 24.85 -18.59
N ALA A 389 13.15 25.45 -18.36
CA ALA A 389 14.09 25.73 -19.45
C ALA A 389 14.76 24.43 -19.95
N GLU A 390 14.99 24.30 -21.27
CA GLU A 390 15.61 23.10 -21.85
C GLU A 390 16.99 22.80 -21.25
N SER A 391 17.75 23.84 -20.85
CA SER A 391 19.03 23.67 -20.15
C SER A 391 18.87 23.01 -18.78
N GLU A 392 17.78 23.29 -18.06
CA GLU A 392 17.49 22.69 -16.76
C GLU A 392 17.03 21.24 -16.91
N ILE A 393 16.18 20.96 -17.92
CA ILE A 393 15.77 19.60 -18.27
C ILE A 393 16.99 18.76 -18.66
N ALA A 394 17.89 19.30 -19.50
CA ALA A 394 19.14 18.64 -19.87
C ALA A 394 20.03 18.35 -18.64
N HIS A 395 20.09 19.26 -17.66
CA HIS A 395 20.81 19.02 -16.40
C HIS A 395 20.17 17.88 -15.59
N CYS A 396 18.84 17.82 -15.51
CA CYS A 396 18.12 16.73 -14.83
C CYS A 396 18.43 15.37 -15.46
N ARG A 397 18.48 15.29 -16.80
CA ARG A 397 18.86 14.06 -17.52
C ARG A 397 20.27 13.58 -17.14
N GLN A 398 21.19 14.48 -16.83
CA GLN A 398 22.57 14.15 -16.45
C GLN A 398 22.71 13.57 -15.03
N LEU A 399 21.68 13.71 -14.17
CA LEU A 399 21.67 13.09 -12.85
C LEU A 399 21.72 11.55 -12.90
N LEU A 400 21.44 10.93 -14.06
CA LEU A 400 21.68 9.50 -14.32
C LEU A 400 23.12 9.07 -13.98
N SER A 401 24.09 9.97 -14.12
CA SER A 401 25.49 9.70 -13.74
C SER A 401 25.73 9.58 -12.23
N GLN A 402 24.76 9.99 -11.41
CA GLN A 402 24.83 10.02 -9.95
C GLN A 402 24.05 8.87 -9.27
N ILE A 403 23.46 7.96 -10.04
CA ILE A 403 22.67 6.81 -9.53
C ILE A 403 23.52 5.84 -8.69
N SER A 404 24.82 5.72 -8.95
CA SER A 404 25.68 4.84 -8.16
C SER A 404 25.98 5.46 -6.79
N ILE A 405 25.88 4.65 -5.73
CA ILE A 405 26.34 5.01 -4.38
C ILE A 405 27.61 4.26 -3.94
N LEU A 406 28.25 3.53 -4.85
CA LEU A 406 29.28 2.55 -4.50
C LEU A 406 30.52 3.19 -3.86
N ASP A 407 30.90 4.39 -4.28
CA ASP A 407 32.08 5.08 -3.75
C ASP A 407 31.84 5.57 -2.31
N GLU A 408 30.72 6.26 -2.06
CA GLU A 408 30.38 6.71 -0.71
C GLU A 408 30.10 5.54 0.24
N ALA A 409 29.44 4.48 -0.21
CA ALA A 409 29.18 3.28 0.59
C ALA A 409 30.49 2.58 0.98
N ARG A 410 31.44 2.45 0.05
CA ARG A 410 32.77 1.88 0.33
C ARG A 410 33.55 2.70 1.35
N ILE A 411 33.55 4.03 1.21
CA ILE A 411 34.22 4.93 2.17
C ILE A 411 33.58 4.81 3.55
N ALA A 412 32.24 4.78 3.59
CA ALA A 412 31.48 4.61 4.82
C ALA A 412 31.79 3.28 5.52
N ALA A 413 31.78 2.17 4.78
CA ALA A 413 32.09 0.85 5.31
C ALA A 413 33.53 0.75 5.85
N GLN A 414 34.50 1.37 5.18
CA GLN A 414 35.90 1.37 5.60
C GLN A 414 36.19 2.23 6.83
N SER A 415 35.25 3.08 7.27
CA SER A 415 35.44 3.97 8.41
C SER A 415 35.42 3.25 9.77
N GLY A 416 34.83 2.05 9.85
CA GLY A 416 34.60 1.33 11.10
C GLY A 416 33.61 2.00 12.07
N ALA A 417 32.95 3.09 11.65
CA ALA A 417 32.07 3.90 12.48
C ALA A 417 30.59 3.83 12.09
N VAL A 418 30.27 3.14 11.00
CA VAL A 418 28.92 3.01 10.45
C VAL A 418 28.19 1.88 11.16
N SER A 419 26.96 2.16 11.58
CA SER A 419 26.07 1.17 12.20
C SER A 419 24.99 0.67 11.25
N ALA A 420 24.61 1.45 10.26
CA ALA A 420 23.64 1.05 9.23
C ALA A 420 23.82 1.87 7.95
N MET A 421 23.45 1.29 6.82
CA MET A 421 23.22 2.02 5.58
C MET A 421 21.90 1.56 4.94
N HIS A 422 21.28 2.45 4.19
CA HIS A 422 20.02 2.22 3.47
C HIS A 422 19.99 3.11 2.25
N ASP A 423 19.76 2.57 1.05
CA ASP A 423 19.66 3.38 -0.15
C ASP A 423 18.23 3.92 -0.33
N VAL A 424 18.12 5.09 -0.95
CA VAL A 424 16.82 5.76 -1.09
C VAL A 424 16.22 5.35 -2.42
N THR A 425 15.34 4.34 -2.46
CA THR A 425 14.73 3.82 -3.71
C THR A 425 13.27 4.26 -3.87
N GLU A 426 12.37 3.33 -4.22
CA GLU A 426 10.93 3.58 -4.38
C GLU A 426 10.26 4.07 -3.09
N GLY A 427 9.34 5.03 -3.23
CA GLY A 427 8.70 5.74 -2.13
C GLY A 427 9.57 6.85 -1.53
N GLY A 428 10.75 7.09 -2.12
CA GLY A 428 11.66 8.18 -1.81
C GLY A 428 12.21 8.19 -0.39
N LEU A 429 12.70 9.35 0.04
CA LEU A 429 13.26 9.53 1.38
C LEU A 429 12.24 9.22 2.48
N ALA A 430 10.97 9.54 2.25
CA ALA A 430 9.90 9.31 3.22
C ALA A 430 9.79 7.83 3.61
N SER A 431 9.83 6.95 2.61
CA SER A 431 9.76 5.50 2.80
C SER A 431 11.09 4.93 3.28
N ALA A 432 12.22 5.35 2.69
CA ALA A 432 13.55 4.89 3.08
C ALA A 432 13.87 5.18 4.56
N PHE A 433 13.47 6.35 5.08
CA PHE A 433 13.68 6.69 6.49
C PHE A 433 12.83 5.83 7.42
N ARG A 434 11.58 5.51 7.03
CA ARG A 434 10.71 4.59 7.80
C ARG A 434 11.28 3.18 7.81
N GLU A 435 11.72 2.70 6.64
CA GLU A 435 12.31 1.38 6.45
C GLU A 435 13.60 1.20 7.26
N LEU A 436 14.48 2.20 7.24
CA LEU A 436 15.68 2.23 8.08
C LEU A 436 15.35 2.11 9.58
N GLY A 437 14.35 2.87 10.06
CA GLY A 437 13.94 2.82 11.47
C GLY A 437 13.34 1.47 11.86
N VAL A 438 12.51 0.90 10.99
CA VAL A 438 11.89 -0.41 11.17
C VAL A 438 12.94 -1.53 11.20
N ALA A 439 13.85 -1.57 10.23
CA ALA A 439 14.89 -2.60 10.16
C ALA A 439 15.91 -2.47 11.31
N GLY A 440 16.20 -1.23 11.74
CA GLY A 440 17.04 -0.96 12.91
C GLY A 440 16.34 -1.21 14.25
N GLY A 441 15.00 -1.21 14.31
CA GLY A 441 14.22 -1.32 15.55
C GLY A 441 14.21 -0.04 16.39
N HIS A 442 14.39 1.13 15.77
CA HIS A 442 14.53 2.42 16.44
C HIS A 442 13.60 3.49 15.87
N ARG A 443 13.14 4.38 16.75
CA ARG A 443 12.55 5.66 16.34
C ARG A 443 13.64 6.54 15.76
N LEU A 444 13.31 7.33 14.74
CA LEU A 444 14.27 8.25 14.12
C LEU A 444 13.79 9.69 14.25
N ARG A 445 14.72 10.63 14.42
CA ARG A 445 14.48 12.07 14.33
C ARG A 445 15.04 12.61 13.04
N VAL A 446 14.31 13.50 12.38
CA VAL A 446 14.74 14.17 11.15
C VAL A 446 14.51 15.67 11.23
N HIS A 447 15.49 16.43 10.74
CA HIS A 447 15.44 17.88 10.61
C HIS A 447 15.07 18.24 9.17
N MET A 448 13.83 18.67 8.97
CA MET A 448 13.24 18.91 7.65
C MET A 448 14.03 19.95 6.84
N GLU A 449 14.57 20.96 7.50
CA GLU A 449 15.39 22.01 6.89
C GLU A 449 16.74 21.52 6.34
N ASN A 450 17.24 20.38 6.84
CA ASN A 450 18.54 19.84 6.43
C ASN A 450 18.43 18.92 5.23
N ILE A 451 17.22 18.50 4.82
CA ILE A 451 17.05 17.55 3.73
C ILE A 451 17.48 18.19 2.40
N PRO A 452 18.54 17.69 1.75
CA PRO A 452 19.02 18.27 0.50
C PRO A 452 18.07 17.95 -0.66
N VAL A 453 17.59 18.99 -1.34
CA VAL A 453 16.79 18.87 -2.56
C VAL A 453 17.50 19.66 -3.67
N PHE A 454 17.76 19.03 -4.81
CA PHE A 454 18.36 19.75 -5.93
C PHE A 454 17.41 20.85 -6.42
N PRO A 455 17.92 22.05 -6.80
CA PRO A 455 17.08 23.14 -7.27
C PRO A 455 16.16 22.74 -8.43
N GLN A 456 16.68 21.98 -9.39
CA GLN A 456 15.93 21.53 -10.56
C GLN A 456 14.85 20.51 -10.20
N THR A 457 15.13 19.62 -9.24
CA THR A 457 14.13 18.71 -8.67
C THR A 457 12.99 19.48 -8.03
N ARG A 458 13.28 20.56 -7.29
CA ARG A 458 12.26 21.42 -6.68
C ARG A 458 11.38 22.07 -7.74
N THR A 459 11.99 22.71 -8.75
CA THR A 459 11.26 23.31 -9.88
C THR A 459 10.36 22.29 -10.57
N MET A 460 10.89 21.11 -10.87
CA MET A 460 10.15 20.01 -11.51
C MET A 460 8.96 19.54 -10.66
N CYS A 461 9.17 19.36 -9.36
CA CYS A 461 8.11 18.96 -8.43
C CYS A 461 7.01 20.02 -8.33
N GLU A 462 7.36 21.30 -8.29
CA GLU A 462 6.40 22.42 -8.27
C GLU A 462 5.55 22.46 -9.54
N LEU A 463 6.17 22.29 -10.72
CA LEU A 463 5.46 22.28 -12.01
C LEU A 463 4.52 21.08 -12.19
N LEU A 464 4.87 19.94 -11.60
CA LEU A 464 4.11 18.69 -11.75
C LEU A 464 3.23 18.36 -10.54
N GLU A 465 3.20 19.22 -9.52
CA GLU A 465 2.46 19.01 -8.26
C GLU A 465 2.82 17.68 -7.57
N LEU A 466 4.13 17.39 -7.55
CA LEU A 466 4.73 16.22 -6.91
C LEU A 466 5.46 16.61 -5.63
N HIS A 467 5.60 15.67 -4.70
CA HIS A 467 6.36 15.85 -3.49
C HIS A 467 7.75 15.19 -3.57
N PRO A 468 8.87 15.93 -3.41
CA PRO A 468 10.21 15.39 -3.65
C PRO A 468 10.62 14.27 -2.68
N LEU A 469 10.01 14.22 -1.48
CA LEU A 469 10.31 13.15 -0.51
C LEU A 469 9.65 11.80 -0.85
N GLY A 470 8.64 11.79 -1.73
CA GLY A 470 7.94 10.58 -2.16
C GLY A 470 8.37 10.07 -3.53
N LEU A 471 9.30 10.75 -4.19
CA LEU A 471 9.83 10.36 -5.49
C LEU A 471 10.95 9.33 -5.36
N ILE A 472 10.93 8.33 -6.24
CA ILE A 472 11.98 7.33 -6.38
C ILE A 472 13.38 7.97 -6.38
N GLY A 473 14.27 7.46 -5.53
CA GLY A 473 15.44 8.22 -5.10
C GLY A 473 16.81 7.68 -5.48
N SER A 474 16.92 6.57 -6.23
CA SER A 474 18.18 5.81 -6.30
C SER A 474 19.34 6.73 -6.68
N GLY A 475 20.49 6.53 -6.01
CA GLY A 475 21.63 7.45 -6.08
C GLY A 475 21.91 8.19 -4.79
N SER A 476 21.04 8.09 -3.79
CA SER A 476 21.31 8.67 -2.46
C SER A 476 21.36 7.57 -1.40
N LEU A 477 22.25 7.74 -0.43
CA LEU A 477 22.51 6.79 0.64
C LEU A 477 22.26 7.43 2.00
N LEU A 478 21.48 6.76 2.83
CA LEU A 478 21.38 7.03 4.25
C LEU A 478 22.48 6.27 4.98
N ILE A 479 23.20 6.96 5.87
CA ILE A 479 24.29 6.39 6.66
C ILE A 479 24.05 6.72 8.13
N CYS A 480 23.86 5.70 8.96
CA CYS A 480 23.91 5.85 10.41
C CYS A 480 25.35 5.65 10.88
N CYS A 481 25.88 6.62 11.63
CA CYS A 481 27.26 6.56 12.13
C CYS A 481 27.38 7.06 13.57
N ARG A 482 28.44 6.63 14.25
CA ARG A 482 28.74 7.12 15.61
C ARG A 482 29.01 8.63 15.59
N GLU A 483 28.43 9.36 16.53
CA GLU A 483 28.60 10.83 16.66
C GLU A 483 30.06 11.27 16.63
N ALA A 484 30.95 10.55 17.33
CA ALA A 484 32.37 10.87 17.42
C ALA A 484 33.10 10.86 16.05
N HIS A 485 32.61 10.08 15.08
CA HIS A 485 33.23 9.92 13.76
C HIS A 485 32.47 10.66 12.65
N CYS A 486 31.28 11.17 12.95
CA CYS A 486 30.39 11.83 11.99
C CYS A 486 31.10 12.91 11.15
N LYS A 487 31.85 13.81 11.80
CA LYS A 487 32.56 14.90 11.10
C LYS A 487 33.66 14.39 10.16
N GLN A 488 34.39 13.36 10.59
CA GLN A 488 35.47 12.77 9.80
C GLN A 488 34.89 12.05 8.57
N LEU A 489 33.82 11.27 8.77
CA LEU A 489 33.14 10.56 7.70
C LEU A 489 32.59 11.51 6.62
N ILE A 490 31.94 12.62 7.02
CA ILE A 490 31.49 13.66 6.08
C ILE A 490 32.69 14.20 5.26
N ALA A 491 33.82 14.48 5.92
CA ALA A 491 35.00 15.01 5.23
C ALA A 491 35.65 13.99 4.28
N ASP A 492 35.62 12.70 4.62
CA ASP A 492 36.16 11.62 3.78
C ASP A 492 35.31 11.41 2.52
N ILE A 493 33.99 11.38 2.65
CA ILE A 493 33.07 11.25 1.51
C ILE A 493 33.12 12.52 0.64
N PHE A 494 33.18 13.71 1.25
CA PHE A 494 33.33 14.96 0.51
C PHE A 494 34.61 15.01 -0.33
N ARG A 495 35.73 14.46 0.16
CA ARG A 495 36.98 14.34 -0.60
C ARG A 495 36.86 13.45 -1.84
N ALA A 496 35.90 12.53 -1.87
CA ALA A 496 35.56 11.74 -3.05
C ALA A 496 34.61 12.47 -4.01
N GLY A 497 34.24 13.72 -3.73
CA GLY A 497 33.39 14.55 -4.57
C GLY A 497 31.88 14.37 -4.34
N VAL A 498 31.49 13.66 -3.28
CA VAL A 498 30.08 13.43 -2.94
C VAL A 498 29.65 14.36 -1.80
N GLN A 499 28.57 15.13 -2.02
CA GLN A 499 27.98 15.95 -0.97
C GLN A 499 27.33 15.08 0.09
N VAL A 500 27.48 15.43 1.37
CA VAL A 500 26.89 14.70 2.49
C VAL A 500 26.33 15.69 3.50
N THR A 501 25.09 15.46 3.91
CA THR A 501 24.39 16.32 4.85
C THR A 501 23.95 15.52 6.06
N TYR A 502 24.15 16.07 7.26
CA TYR A 502 23.52 15.56 8.47
C TYR A 502 22.03 15.93 8.46
N ILE A 503 21.15 14.93 8.50
CA ILE A 503 19.70 15.14 8.41
C ILE A 503 18.94 14.75 9.67
N GLY A 504 19.56 14.03 10.61
CA GLY A 504 18.82 13.48 11.74
C GLY A 504 19.63 12.57 12.63
N GLU A 505 18.95 11.92 13.58
CA GLU A 505 19.59 11.02 14.54
C GLU A 505 18.68 9.86 14.94
N VAL A 506 19.31 8.77 15.37
CA VAL A 506 18.63 7.60 15.90
C VAL A 506 18.22 7.87 17.34
N LEU A 507 16.96 7.59 17.67
CA LEU A 507 16.40 7.72 19.02
C LEU A 507 16.36 6.35 19.73
N GLU A 508 15.61 6.28 20.82
CA GLU A 508 15.36 5.05 21.56
C GLU A 508 14.66 3.98 20.71
N ALA A 509 14.72 2.73 21.18
CA ALA A 509 14.03 1.61 20.53
C ALA A 509 12.53 1.88 20.38
N GLY A 510 11.96 1.48 19.24
CA GLY A 510 10.56 1.66 18.92
C GLY A 510 10.32 1.96 17.45
N GLU A 511 9.09 2.35 17.11
CA GLU A 511 8.67 2.67 15.73
C GLU A 511 8.22 4.12 15.60
N GLY A 512 8.40 4.68 14.41
CA GLY A 512 7.92 6.02 14.05
C GLY A 512 9.03 7.04 13.84
N ILE A 513 8.63 8.17 13.25
CA ILE A 513 9.53 9.26 12.84
C ILE A 513 9.12 10.54 13.57
N GLU A 514 10.10 11.18 14.21
CA GLU A 514 9.97 12.50 14.82
C GLU A 514 10.54 13.54 13.85
N ALA A 515 9.67 14.16 13.05
CA ALA A 515 10.06 15.24 12.16
C ALA A 515 10.05 16.59 12.89
N LEU A 516 11.12 17.35 12.71
CA LEU A 516 11.26 18.70 13.24
C LEU A 516 11.46 19.69 12.10
N ARG A 517 10.81 20.85 12.17
CA ARG A 517 11.07 22.00 11.30
C ARG A 517 11.38 23.19 12.18
N GLU A 518 12.59 23.73 12.05
CA GLU A 518 13.05 24.85 12.89
C GLU A 518 12.90 24.57 14.40
N GLY A 519 13.10 23.30 14.79
CA GLY A 519 12.97 22.84 16.17
C GLY A 519 11.54 22.62 16.67
N GLN A 520 10.51 22.83 15.85
CA GLN A 520 9.11 22.53 16.19
C GLN A 520 8.66 21.20 15.56
N PRO A 521 7.72 20.47 16.19
CA PRO A 521 7.12 19.28 15.58
C PRO A 521 6.56 19.57 14.19
N ALA A 522 6.91 18.73 13.23
CA ALA A 522 6.41 18.76 11.86
C ALA A 522 5.80 17.41 11.49
N GLU A 523 4.97 17.41 10.46
CA GLU A 523 4.43 16.17 9.89
C GLU A 523 5.48 15.50 8.99
N TRP A 524 5.67 14.20 9.17
CA TRP A 524 6.42 13.39 8.21
C TRP A 524 5.46 12.83 7.16
N PRO A 525 5.66 13.11 5.86
CA PRO A 525 4.71 12.72 4.84
C PRO A 525 4.68 11.19 4.65
N GLU A 526 3.50 10.66 4.30
CA GLU A 526 3.32 9.27 3.90
C GLU A 526 2.73 9.22 2.49
N PHE A 527 3.23 8.29 1.67
CA PHE A 527 2.80 8.10 0.29
C PHE A 527 2.29 6.67 0.13
N GLU A 528 1.08 6.51 -0.43
CA GLU A 528 0.50 5.19 -0.71
C GLU A 528 1.25 4.49 -1.87
N VAL A 529 1.76 5.28 -2.81
CA VAL A 529 2.58 4.87 -3.96
C VAL A 529 3.70 5.88 -4.18
N ASP A 530 4.73 5.50 -4.93
CA ASP A 530 5.74 6.45 -5.38
C ASP A 530 5.09 7.60 -6.14
N GLU A 531 5.53 8.82 -5.86
CA GLU A 531 4.99 10.03 -6.50
C GLU A 531 5.14 9.98 -8.02
N ILE A 532 6.16 9.28 -8.55
CA ILE A 532 6.35 9.15 -10.01
C ILE A 532 5.22 8.34 -10.67
N ALA A 533 4.60 7.41 -9.95
CA ALA A 533 3.51 6.58 -10.46
C ALA A 533 2.29 7.43 -10.85
N ARG A 534 2.09 8.60 -10.21
CA ARG A 534 1.03 9.56 -10.54
C ARG A 534 1.16 10.13 -11.96
N LEU A 535 2.36 10.13 -12.54
CA LEU A 535 2.60 10.60 -13.91
C LEU A 535 2.29 9.54 -14.97
N PHE A 536 2.46 8.27 -14.64
CA PHE A 536 2.17 7.14 -15.54
C PHE A 536 0.70 6.70 -15.47
N GLY A 537 0.01 7.00 -14.37
CA GLY A 537 -1.39 6.60 -14.13
C GLY A 537 -2.45 7.47 -14.83
N THR A 538 -2.09 8.64 -15.37
CA THR A 538 -3.07 9.57 -15.98
C THR A 538 -3.44 9.27 -17.44
N ASP A 539 -2.82 8.28 -18.09
CA ASP A 539 -3.09 7.92 -19.49
C ASP A 539 -4.01 6.69 -19.66
N ALA A 540 -4.62 6.19 -18.56
CA ALA A 540 -5.49 5.02 -18.57
C ALA A 540 -6.88 5.21 -19.22
N GLU A 541 -7.09 6.29 -19.99
CA GLU A 541 -8.25 6.44 -20.89
C GLU A 541 -7.94 6.04 -22.35
N GLY A 542 -6.75 5.51 -22.65
CA GLY A 542 -6.41 5.13 -24.02
C GLY A 542 -5.31 4.09 -24.13
N CYS A 543 -5.59 2.84 -23.75
CA CYS A 543 -4.87 1.70 -24.31
C CYS A 543 -5.87 0.89 -25.16
N PRO A 544 -5.58 0.63 -26.45
CA PRO A 544 -6.51 0.02 -27.40
C PRO A 544 -6.92 -1.42 -27.05
#